data_AF-A0A4U9DCK7-F1
#
_entry.id   AF-A0A4U9DCK7-F1
#
_cell.length_a   1.000
_cell.length_b   1.000
_cell.length_c   1.000
_cell.angle_alpha   90.00
_cell.angle_beta   90.00
_cell.angle_gamma   90.00
#
_symmetry.space_group_name_H-M   'P 1'
#
loop_
_entity.id
_entity.type
_entity.pdbx_description
1 polymer ?
#
loop_
_entity_poly.entity_id
_entity_poly.type
_entity_poly.pdbx_seq_one_letter_code
_entity_poly.pdbx_strand_id
1 'polypeptide(L)'
;MKPPLCWWCIILACRRGEFGGPWIDALFSGTLDPNAHPYFAGIAQLRVSAHCLIRRDGEIVQYVPFDKRAWHAGVSCYQGRERCNDFSIGIELEGTDTLAYTEAQYQQLAAITRLLTALYPAIAENMTGHSDIAPGA
;
A
#
# COMPACT_ATOMS: atom_id res chain seq x y z
N MET A 1 -8.19 8.99 -25.32
CA MET A 1 -7.93 8.83 -23.88
C MET A 1 -6.56 8.18 -23.73
N LYS A 2 -5.55 8.90 -23.22
CA LYS A 2 -4.25 8.30 -22.96
C LYS A 2 -4.31 7.58 -21.60
N PRO A 3 -3.93 6.29 -21.48
CA PRO A 3 -3.89 5.64 -20.18
C PRO A 3 -2.84 6.34 -19.30
N PRO A 4 -3.06 6.48 -17.99
CA PRO A 4 -2.04 7.00 -17.09
C PRO A 4 -0.88 5.99 -17.01
N LEU A 5 0.34 6.52 -17.04
CA LEU A 5 1.62 5.81 -17.03
C LEU A 5 2.12 5.53 -15.61
N CYS A 6 2.52 4.26 -15.34
CA CYS A 6 3.40 3.68 -14.28
C CYS A 6 2.88 3.42 -12.85
N TRP A 7 2.60 2.15 -12.49
CA TRP A 7 1.86 1.79 -11.27
C TRP A 7 2.68 0.99 -10.19
N TRP A 8 2.84 1.51 -8.94
CA TRP A 8 3.68 0.94 -7.85
C TRP A 8 3.00 0.43 -6.58
N CYS A 9 3.46 -0.75 -6.11
CA CYS A 9 3.26 -1.36 -4.78
C CYS A 9 3.96 -0.57 -3.66
N ILE A 10 3.25 -0.16 -2.60
CA ILE A 10 3.83 0.40 -1.37
C ILE A 10 3.57 -0.57 -0.24
N ILE A 11 4.59 -0.90 0.54
CA ILE A 11 4.51 -1.75 1.72
C ILE A 11 4.58 -0.86 2.97
N LEU A 12 3.48 -0.75 3.73
CA LEU A 12 3.36 -0.14 5.04
C LEU A 12 3.41 -1.25 6.06
N ALA A 13 4.52 -1.27 6.77
CA ALA A 13 4.74 -2.05 7.96
C ALA A 13 3.99 -1.43 9.17
N CYS A 14 3.15 -2.22 9.82
CA CYS A 14 2.69 -2.00 11.19
C CYS A 14 3.90 -2.05 12.15
N ARG A 15 4.33 -0.92 12.70
CA ARG A 15 5.53 -0.81 13.56
C ARG A 15 5.52 -1.64 14.85
N ARG A 16 4.43 -2.30 15.24
CA ARG A 16 4.28 -2.92 16.58
C ARG A 16 4.20 -4.45 16.61
N GLY A 17 4.20 -5.14 15.47
CA GLY A 17 4.22 -6.60 15.45
C GLY A 17 2.93 -7.28 15.91
N GLU A 18 1.85 -6.51 16.12
CA GLU A 18 0.49 -7.01 16.29
C GLU A 18 -0.20 -7.05 14.91
N PHE A 19 -0.75 -8.21 14.56
CA PHE A 19 -1.32 -8.49 13.24
C PHE A 19 -2.73 -9.07 13.35
N GLY A 20 -3.51 -9.02 12.26
CA GLY A 20 -4.83 -9.65 12.16
C GLY A 20 -5.98 -8.85 12.80
N GLY A 21 -5.74 -7.61 13.22
CA GLY A 21 -6.77 -6.73 13.80
C GLY A 21 -7.49 -5.87 12.76
N PRO A 22 -8.64 -5.25 13.11
CA PRO A 22 -9.45 -4.45 12.19
C PRO A 22 -8.86 -3.05 11.92
N TRP A 23 -7.69 -2.74 12.48
CA TRP A 23 -7.18 -1.38 12.57
C TRP A 23 -6.70 -0.82 11.23
N ILE A 24 -6.13 -1.67 10.36
CA ILE A 24 -5.72 -1.25 9.01
C ILE A 24 -6.95 -0.95 8.17
N ASP A 25 -7.95 -1.83 8.24
CA ASP A 25 -9.24 -1.63 7.57
C ASP A 25 -9.87 -0.31 8.02
N ALA A 26 -9.96 -0.10 9.33
CA ALA A 26 -10.52 1.11 9.91
C ALA A 26 -9.74 2.38 9.53
N LEU A 27 -8.42 2.31 9.41
CA LEU A 27 -7.60 3.42 8.95
C LEU A 27 -7.91 3.77 7.49
N PHE A 28 -7.93 2.77 6.60
CA PHE A 28 -8.16 2.98 5.17
C PHE A 28 -9.60 3.34 4.82
N SER A 29 -10.57 2.95 5.66
CA SER A 29 -11.97 3.39 5.54
C SER A 29 -12.26 4.73 6.25
N GLY A 30 -11.29 5.30 6.97
CA GLY A 30 -11.47 6.55 7.72
C GLY A 30 -12.40 6.42 8.94
N THR A 31 -12.47 5.22 9.54
CA THR A 31 -13.30 4.89 10.71
C THR A 31 -12.47 4.49 11.93
N LEU A 32 -11.17 4.79 11.95
CA LEU A 32 -10.28 4.47 13.07
C LEU A 32 -10.66 5.28 14.31
N ASP A 33 -10.94 4.60 15.43
CA ASP A 33 -11.19 5.26 16.72
C ASP A 33 -9.87 5.76 17.32
N PRO A 34 -9.68 7.09 17.48
CA PRO A 34 -8.46 7.64 18.07
C PRO A 34 -8.25 7.25 19.53
N ASN A 35 -9.30 6.84 20.25
CA ASN A 35 -9.23 6.49 21.67
C ASN A 35 -8.96 5.01 21.92
N ALA A 36 -9.09 4.15 20.91
CA ALA A 36 -8.92 2.71 21.04
C ALA A 36 -7.47 2.30 21.36
N HIS A 37 -6.49 3.12 20.95
CA HIS A 37 -5.08 2.91 21.28
C HIS A 37 -4.30 4.23 21.24
N PRO A 38 -3.33 4.49 22.15
CA PRO A 38 -2.59 5.77 22.19
C PRO A 38 -1.90 6.18 20.88
N TYR A 39 -1.51 5.21 20.06
CA TYR A 39 -0.93 5.46 18.74
C TYR A 39 -1.94 6.02 17.73
N PHE A 40 -3.23 5.66 17.85
CA PHE A 40 -4.25 6.00 16.86
C PHE A 40 -4.62 7.48 16.89
N ALA A 41 -4.52 8.14 18.05
CA ALA A 41 -4.76 9.57 18.17
C ALA A 41 -3.93 10.43 17.20
N GLY A 42 -2.72 9.97 16.84
CA GLY A 42 -1.83 10.67 15.91
C GLY A 42 -2.07 10.37 14.43
N ILE A 43 -2.85 9.33 14.11
CA ILE A 43 -3.05 8.86 12.72
C ILE A 43 -4.53 8.82 12.29
N ALA A 44 -5.49 8.88 13.21
CA ALA A 44 -6.92 8.78 12.90
C ALA A 44 -7.44 9.93 12.02
N GLN A 45 -6.76 11.07 12.04
CA GLN A 45 -7.05 12.22 11.19
C GLN A 45 -6.45 12.10 9.78
N LEU A 46 -5.57 11.13 9.54
CA LEU A 46 -4.96 10.93 8.23
C LEU A 46 -6.02 10.41 7.26
N ARG A 47 -5.95 10.89 6.01
CA ARG A 47 -6.74 10.37 4.90
C ARG A 47 -5.81 9.58 4.00
N VAL A 48 -5.59 8.33 4.37
CA VAL A 48 -4.71 7.41 3.65
C VAL A 48 -5.50 6.19 3.22
N SER A 49 -5.11 5.60 2.10
CA SER A 49 -5.68 4.38 1.57
C SER A 49 -4.72 3.73 0.61
N ALA A 50 -4.84 2.42 0.45
CA ALA A 50 -4.16 1.66 -0.59
C ALA A 50 -5.17 1.00 -1.53
N HIS A 51 -4.69 0.46 -2.65
CA HIS A 51 -5.56 -0.34 -3.52
C HIS A 51 -5.82 -1.69 -2.86
N CYS A 52 -4.76 -2.36 -2.41
CA CYS A 52 -4.86 -3.66 -1.74
C CYS A 52 -4.07 -3.68 -0.43
N LEU A 53 -4.52 -4.50 0.52
CA LEU A 53 -3.76 -5.00 1.66
C LEU A 53 -3.65 -6.53 1.52
N ILE A 54 -2.47 -7.08 1.79
CA ILE A 54 -2.25 -8.51 1.93
C ILE A 54 -1.90 -8.82 3.38
N ARG A 55 -2.82 -9.50 4.07
CA ARG A 55 -2.67 -9.88 5.48
C ARG A 55 -1.64 -10.98 5.66
N ARG A 56 -1.22 -11.24 6.90
CA ARG A 56 -0.20 -12.27 7.22
C ARG A 56 -0.55 -13.67 6.71
N ASP A 57 -1.83 -14.01 6.71
CA ASP A 57 -2.36 -15.30 6.25
C ASP A 57 -2.56 -15.39 4.72
N GLY A 58 -2.31 -14.29 4.00
CA GLY A 58 -2.48 -14.20 2.55
C GLY A 58 -3.88 -13.73 2.12
N GLU A 59 -4.76 -13.34 3.03
CA GLU A 59 -6.00 -12.66 2.65
C GLU A 59 -5.67 -11.36 1.90
N ILE A 60 -6.34 -11.14 0.76
CA ILE A 60 -6.24 -9.90 -0.01
C ILE A 60 -7.52 -9.11 0.22
N VAL A 61 -7.39 -7.90 0.77
CA VAL A 61 -8.48 -6.94 0.92
C VAL A 61 -8.27 -5.81 -0.09
N GLN A 62 -9.28 -5.48 -0.89
CA GLN A 62 -9.22 -4.37 -1.86
C GLN A 62 -10.10 -3.21 -1.40
N TYR A 63 -9.52 -2.01 -1.27
CA TYR A 63 -10.24 -0.80 -0.83
C TYR A 63 -10.50 0.19 -1.97
N VAL A 64 -9.60 0.25 -2.95
CA VAL A 64 -9.69 1.18 -4.08
C VAL A 64 -9.53 0.41 -5.40
N PRO A 65 -10.43 0.61 -6.39
CA PRO A 65 -10.24 0.04 -7.73
C PRO A 65 -8.93 0.52 -8.37
N PHE A 66 -8.24 -0.34 -9.12
CA PHE A 66 -6.94 -0.04 -9.72
C PHE A 66 -6.96 1.10 -10.75
N ASP A 67 -8.12 1.47 -11.29
CA ASP A 67 -8.30 2.62 -12.19
C ASP A 67 -8.57 3.93 -11.44
N LYS A 68 -8.65 3.90 -10.11
CA LYS A 68 -8.85 5.07 -9.24
C LYS A 68 -7.59 5.38 -8.47
N ARG A 69 -7.51 6.62 -7.98
CA ARG A 69 -6.39 7.06 -7.16
C ARG A 69 -6.61 6.70 -5.69
N ALA A 70 -5.73 5.88 -5.13
CA ALA A 70 -5.57 5.71 -3.69
C ALA A 70 -4.58 6.75 -3.10
N TRP A 71 -4.50 6.84 -1.78
CA TRP A 71 -3.66 7.81 -1.05
C TRP A 71 -2.63 7.11 -0.17
N HIS A 72 -1.61 6.51 -0.77
CA HIS A 72 -0.62 5.67 -0.08
C HIS A 72 0.79 6.25 -0.10
N ALA A 73 1.13 7.11 -1.07
CA ALA A 73 2.50 7.54 -1.34
C ALA A 73 2.90 8.89 -0.71
N GLY A 74 1.98 9.61 -0.06
CA GLY A 74 2.26 10.93 0.52
C GLY A 74 2.94 11.91 -0.44
N VAL A 75 3.89 12.70 0.09
CA VAL A 75 4.82 13.52 -0.70
C VAL A 75 5.94 12.61 -1.20
N SER A 76 6.04 12.44 -2.52
CA SER A 76 6.94 11.46 -3.14
C SER A 76 7.33 11.85 -4.56
N CYS A 77 8.45 11.31 -5.04
CA CYS A 77 9.00 11.50 -6.38
C CYS A 77 9.70 10.24 -6.87
N TYR A 78 9.49 9.88 -8.14
CA TYR A 78 10.17 8.76 -8.78
C TYR A 78 10.57 9.13 -10.19
N GLN A 79 11.83 8.85 -10.56
CA GLN A 79 12.40 9.21 -11.86
C GLN A 79 12.12 10.67 -12.26
N GLY A 80 12.14 11.58 -11.28
CA GLY A 80 11.89 13.02 -11.48
C GLY A 80 10.41 13.42 -11.57
N ARG A 81 9.46 12.48 -11.43
CA ARG A 81 8.02 12.76 -11.43
C ARG A 81 7.46 12.71 -10.01
N GLU A 82 6.97 13.85 -9.54
CA GLU A 82 6.33 13.99 -8.22
C GLU A 82 4.89 13.44 -8.18
N ARG A 83 4.33 13.32 -6.96
CA ARG A 83 2.94 12.94 -6.68
C ARG A 83 2.62 11.53 -7.14
N CYS A 84 3.34 10.56 -6.60
CA CYS A 84 3.27 9.17 -7.04
C CYS A 84 1.84 8.59 -7.00
N ASN A 85 0.97 9.04 -6.08
CA ASN A 85 -0.44 8.63 -6.04
C ASN A 85 -1.18 8.85 -7.38
N ASP A 86 -0.81 9.87 -8.16
CA ASP A 86 -1.49 10.18 -9.43
C ASP A 86 -1.24 9.12 -10.52
N PHE A 87 -0.32 8.19 -10.27
CA PHE A 87 0.01 7.14 -11.23
C PHE A 87 0.33 5.77 -10.64
N SER A 88 0.38 5.60 -9.31
CA SER A 88 0.77 4.35 -8.66
C SER A 88 -0.39 3.44 -8.20
N ILE A 89 -0.13 2.12 -8.06
CA ILE A 89 -1.05 1.12 -7.45
C ILE A 89 -0.47 0.60 -6.13
N GLY A 90 -0.75 1.28 -5.00
CA GLY A 90 -0.31 0.81 -3.68
C GLY A 90 -0.89 -0.56 -3.28
N ILE A 91 -0.01 -1.53 -2.98
CA ILE A 91 -0.32 -2.85 -2.43
C ILE A 91 0.44 -3.03 -1.11
N GLU A 92 -0.28 -2.96 0.00
CA GLU A 92 0.27 -3.04 1.34
C GLU A 92 0.47 -4.48 1.79
N LEU A 93 1.58 -4.78 2.47
CA LEU A 93 1.76 -6.05 3.17
C LEU A 93 1.67 -5.80 4.68
N GLU A 94 0.77 -6.48 5.37
CA GLU A 94 0.73 -6.47 6.83
C GLU A 94 2.05 -7.03 7.39
N GLY A 95 2.85 -6.23 8.10
CA GLY A 95 4.17 -6.66 8.54
C GLY A 95 4.90 -5.59 9.34
N THR A 96 6.20 -5.76 9.59
CA THR A 96 7.06 -4.72 10.18
C THR A 96 8.34 -4.63 9.34
N ASP A 97 9.13 -3.55 9.51
CA ASP A 97 10.43 -3.43 8.83
C ASP A 97 11.47 -4.47 9.30
N THR A 98 11.21 -5.09 10.45
CA THR A 98 12.15 -6.00 11.14
C THR A 98 11.73 -7.47 11.10
N LEU A 99 10.48 -7.75 10.73
CA LEU A 99 9.94 -9.11 10.66
C LEU A 99 9.75 -9.52 9.21
N ALA A 100 10.25 -10.70 8.85
CA ALA A 100 10.07 -11.26 7.53
C ALA A 100 8.57 -11.39 7.16
N TYR A 101 8.22 -11.13 5.90
CA TYR A 101 6.89 -11.41 5.35
C TYR A 101 6.66 -12.91 5.22
N THR A 102 5.40 -13.34 5.27
CA THR A 102 5.07 -14.77 5.13
C THR A 102 5.17 -15.22 3.69
N GLU A 103 5.35 -16.53 3.48
CA GLU A 103 5.28 -17.12 2.14
C GLU A 103 3.94 -16.84 1.46
N ALA A 104 2.83 -16.90 2.21
CA ALA A 104 1.50 -16.58 1.70
C ALA A 104 1.43 -15.14 1.14
N GLN A 105 2.05 -14.17 1.83
CA GLN A 105 2.11 -12.79 1.35
C GLN A 105 2.91 -12.65 0.05
N TYR A 106 4.06 -13.31 -0.05
CA TYR A 106 4.86 -13.29 -1.28
C TYR A 106 4.12 -13.93 -2.46
N GLN A 107 3.45 -15.06 -2.24
CA GLN A 107 2.66 -15.73 -3.28
C GLN A 107 1.52 -14.86 -3.80
N GLN A 108 0.81 -14.19 -2.89
CA GLN A 108 -0.30 -13.31 -3.23
C GLN A 108 0.16 -12.03 -3.90
N LEU A 109 1.25 -11.42 -3.41
CA LEU A 109 1.86 -10.27 -4.06
C LEU A 109 2.28 -10.62 -5.50
N ALA A 110 2.94 -11.75 -5.69
CA ALA A 110 3.33 -12.21 -7.02
C ALA A 110 2.11 -12.45 -7.93
N ALA A 111 1.02 -13.01 -7.39
CA ALA A 111 -0.23 -13.20 -8.14
C ALA A 111 -0.85 -11.88 -8.60
N ILE A 112 -0.99 -10.91 -7.69
CA ILE A 112 -1.52 -9.58 -8.01
C ILE A 112 -0.61 -8.88 -9.03
N THR A 113 0.70 -8.88 -8.81
CA THR A 113 1.67 -8.24 -9.71
C THR A 113 1.62 -8.83 -11.12
N ARG A 114 1.49 -10.15 -11.27
CA ARG A 114 1.30 -10.77 -12.60
C ARG A 114 0.02 -10.31 -13.28
N LEU A 115 -1.10 -10.26 -12.54
CA LEU A 115 -2.37 -9.78 -13.06
C LEU A 115 -2.26 -8.31 -13.49
N LEU A 116 -1.69 -7.47 -12.65
CA LEU A 116 -1.50 -6.05 -12.95
C LEU A 116 -0.54 -5.83 -14.12
N THR A 117 0.50 -6.65 -14.26
CA THR A 117 1.43 -6.57 -15.40
C THR A 117 0.75 -6.96 -16.71
N ALA A 118 -0.16 -7.94 -16.69
CA ALA A 118 -0.94 -8.31 -17.87
C ALA A 118 -1.89 -7.18 -18.31
N LEU A 119 -2.46 -6.42 -17.37
CA LEU A 119 -3.34 -5.29 -17.65
C LEU A 119 -2.58 -3.98 -17.95
N TYR A 120 -1.44 -3.79 -17.30
CA TYR A 120 -0.61 -2.59 -17.33
C TYR A 120 0.87 -2.99 -17.53
N PRO A 121 1.31 -3.31 -18.78
CA PRO A 121 2.63 -3.87 -19.04
C PRO A 121 3.82 -3.05 -18.52
N ALA A 122 3.67 -1.73 -18.42
CA ALA A 122 4.70 -0.84 -17.88
C ALA A 122 5.10 -1.15 -16.42
N ILE A 123 4.25 -1.83 -15.64
CA ILE A 123 4.55 -2.22 -14.25
C ILE A 123 5.78 -3.13 -14.18
N ALA A 124 6.02 -3.99 -15.17
CA ALA A 124 7.11 -4.97 -15.15
C ALA A 124 8.49 -4.34 -14.90
N GLU A 125 8.70 -3.11 -15.38
CA GLU A 125 9.96 -2.36 -15.24
C GLU A 125 9.89 -1.28 -14.16
N ASN A 126 8.73 -1.13 -13.50
CA ASN A 126 8.45 -0.06 -12.57
C ASN A 126 7.86 -0.65 -11.29
N MET A 127 8.66 -1.41 -10.55
CA MET A 127 8.35 -1.89 -9.19
C MET A 127 9.39 -1.34 -8.22
N THR A 128 8.95 -0.75 -7.11
CA THR A 128 9.82 -0.06 -6.14
C THR A 128 9.18 -0.08 -4.75
N GLY A 129 9.95 0.17 -3.70
CA GLY A 129 9.42 0.38 -2.35
C GLY A 129 9.07 1.84 -2.07
N HIS A 130 8.29 2.09 -1.01
CA HIS A 130 7.98 3.44 -0.57
C HIS A 130 9.23 4.25 -0.20
N SER A 131 10.21 3.58 0.42
CA SER A 131 11.50 4.16 0.82
C SER A 131 12.27 4.79 -0.34
N ASP A 132 12.07 4.30 -1.56
CA ASP A 132 12.79 4.76 -2.75
C ASP A 132 12.17 6.03 -3.34
N ILE A 133 10.86 6.24 -3.12
CA ILE A 133 10.10 7.38 -3.68
C ILE A 133 9.87 8.50 -2.67
N ALA A 134 9.97 8.19 -1.38
CA ALA A 134 9.86 9.14 -0.29
C ALA A 134 10.93 8.85 0.77
N PRO A 135 12.21 9.07 0.46
CA PRO A 135 13.29 8.87 1.42
C PRO A 135 13.11 9.80 2.62
N GLY A 136 12.92 9.23 3.81
CA GLY A 136 12.70 9.96 5.07
C GLY A 136 11.25 10.08 5.51
N ALA A 137 10.30 9.47 4.79
CA ALA A 137 8.93 9.24 5.25
C ALA A 137 8.83 8.15 6.33
#